data_AF-S4R5F5-F1
#
_entry.id   AF-S4R5F5-F1
#
_cell.length_a   1.000
_cell.length_b   1.000
_cell.length_c   1.000
_cell.angle_alpha   90.00
_cell.angle_beta   90.00
_cell.angle_gamma   90.00
#
_symmetry.space_group_name_H-M   'P 1'
#
loop_
_entity.id
_entity.type
_entity.pdbx_description
1 polymer ?
#
loop_
_entity_poly.entity_id
_entity_poly.type
_entity_poly.pdbx_seq_one_letter_code
_entity_poly.pdbx_strand_id
1 'polypeptide(L)'
;GVGNQRDLIRSLPVHLAKYILGILDQASLSACRHVSLHWRYLVTEVQKESIVKQVVRDEAMALQGTSAKRVNPVYARLREVEVPALAENGLDLISTGDMASHSASTKVNSSFSSALQGIATRVVHMEERNVYCSPYNVLIVLQKEEPCRVVAYAGGHLAALGSIDRHVRLLDVERAKEVPPVIRGHAGSVRAVLVCQERGLLLSGSYDLSIRSWNMHSGACLRIFRGHQGTVTCLALHGDCLVSGAKDAHVKVWDIHTGRCLHTLKHRRCIRAVGANAGHVASGCEGGLVKLWHLESGSLIK
;
A
#
# COMPACT_ATOMS: atom_id res chain seq x y z
N GLY A 1 27.75 28.21 37.52
CA GLY A 1 28.08 27.37 36.35
C GLY A 1 26.97 26.38 36.14
N VAL A 2 26.27 26.44 35.00
CA VAL A 2 25.31 25.42 34.58
C VAL A 2 25.56 25.22 33.09
N GLY A 3 26.05 24.03 32.74
CA GLY A 3 26.55 23.72 31.41
C GLY A 3 25.47 23.81 30.34
N ASN A 4 25.98 23.92 29.11
CA ASN A 4 25.34 24.04 27.80
C ASN A 4 24.39 22.87 27.42
N GLN A 5 23.58 22.36 28.36
CA GLN A 5 22.68 21.24 28.08
C GLN A 5 21.42 21.73 27.37
N ARG A 6 21.23 21.24 26.14
CA ARG A 6 20.05 21.51 25.32
C ARG A 6 18.99 20.45 25.59
N ASP A 7 17.74 20.89 25.74
CA ASP A 7 16.58 20.01 25.80
C ASP A 7 16.37 19.34 24.42
N LEU A 8 16.83 18.10 24.31
CA LEU A 8 16.78 17.32 23.07
C LEU A 8 15.35 17.21 22.54
N ILE A 9 14.40 16.84 23.39
CA ILE A 9 13.00 16.61 22.99
C ILE A 9 12.38 17.88 22.43
N ARG A 10 12.70 19.04 23.02
CA ARG A 10 12.21 20.33 22.53
C ARG A 10 12.91 20.80 21.24
N SER A 11 14.13 20.33 20.98
CA SER A 11 14.90 20.67 19.77
C SER A 11 14.54 19.82 18.55
N LEU A 12 13.79 18.73 18.74
CA LEU A 12 13.41 17.80 17.69
C LEU A 12 12.03 18.14 17.08
N PRO A 13 11.81 17.83 15.78
CA PRO A 13 10.48 17.74 15.23
C PRO A 13 9.58 16.83 16.07
N VAL A 14 8.31 17.22 16.24
CA VAL A 14 7.35 16.56 17.15
C VAL A 14 7.27 15.04 16.96
N HIS A 15 7.32 14.55 15.71
CA HIS A 15 7.27 13.11 15.43
C HIS A 15 8.48 12.34 15.97
N LEU A 16 9.70 12.91 15.90
CA LEU A 16 10.90 12.29 16.46
C LEU A 16 10.90 12.35 17.99
N ALA A 17 10.46 13.48 18.54
CA ALA A 17 10.29 13.65 19.99
C ALA A 17 9.31 12.60 20.57
N LYS A 18 8.14 12.44 19.93
CA LYS A 18 7.15 11.42 20.31
C LYS A 18 7.67 10.00 20.12
N TYR A 19 8.43 9.74 19.05
CA TYR A 19 9.05 8.43 18.84
C TYR A 19 10.01 8.07 19.97
N ILE A 20 10.91 8.98 20.38
CA ILE A 20 11.84 8.74 21.49
C ILE A 20 11.09 8.48 22.78
N LEU A 21 10.11 9.33 23.11
CA LEU A 21 9.28 9.14 24.31
C LEU A 21 8.50 7.82 24.27
N GLY A 22 8.02 7.40 23.10
CA GLY A 22 7.27 6.16 22.92
C GLY A 22 8.09 4.87 23.05
N ILE A 23 9.42 4.94 23.12
CA ILE A 23 10.30 3.79 23.36
C ILE A 23 10.50 3.54 24.86
N LEU A 24 10.28 4.56 25.70
CA LEU A 24 10.49 4.47 27.13
C LEU A 24 9.49 3.51 27.79
N ASP A 25 9.92 2.86 28.87
CA ASP A 25 9.03 2.11 29.74
C ASP A 25 8.06 3.05 30.47
N GLN A 26 6.96 2.49 30.98
CA GLN A 26 5.87 3.29 31.56
C GLN A 26 6.33 4.15 32.76
N ALA A 27 7.29 3.66 33.56
CA ALA A 27 7.80 4.41 34.70
C ALA A 27 8.63 5.62 34.23
N SER A 28 9.59 5.41 33.32
CA SER A 28 10.39 6.51 32.75
C SER A 28 9.51 7.53 32.02
N LEU A 29 8.54 7.05 31.24
CA LEU A 29 7.59 7.91 30.53
C LEU A 29 6.75 8.74 31.51
N SER A 30 6.34 8.16 32.64
CA SER A 30 5.62 8.91 33.68
C SER A 30 6.47 10.02 34.30
N ALA A 31 7.75 9.77 34.55
CA ALA A 31 8.68 10.74 35.11
C ALA A 31 8.89 11.93 34.16
N CYS A 32 8.92 11.67 32.85
CA CYS A 32 9.00 12.70 31.81
C CYS A 32 7.86 13.75 31.87
N ARG A 33 6.70 13.44 32.47
CA ARG A 33 5.59 14.41 32.65
C ARG A 33 5.93 15.57 33.59
N HIS A 34 6.97 15.41 34.41
CA HIS A 34 7.38 16.40 35.41
C HIS A 34 8.53 17.29 34.94
N VAL A 35 9.13 17.00 33.77
CA VAL A 35 10.27 17.76 33.23
C VAL A 35 9.88 19.19 32.84
N SER A 36 8.82 19.35 32.04
CA SER A 36 8.29 20.65 31.65
C SER A 36 6.87 20.53 31.09
N LEU A 37 6.20 21.66 30.86
CA LEU A 37 4.87 21.69 30.23
C LEU A 37 4.89 21.07 28.81
N HIS A 38 5.97 21.32 28.05
CA HIS A 38 6.13 20.76 26.70
C HIS A 38 6.27 19.24 26.72
N TRP A 39 7.14 18.72 27.59
CA TRP A 39 7.30 17.28 27.78
C TRP A 39 6.00 16.63 28.25
N ARG A 40 5.30 17.25 29.20
CA ARG A 40 4.01 16.78 29.68
C ARG A 40 3.00 16.62 28.54
N TYR A 41 2.87 17.62 27.68
CA TYR A 41 1.99 17.55 26.52
C TYR A 41 2.35 16.38 25.58
N LEU A 42 3.63 16.27 25.19
CA LEU A 42 4.08 15.18 24.31
C LEU A 42 3.87 13.80 24.94
N VAL A 43 4.18 13.64 26.23
CA VAL A 43 3.94 12.39 26.95
C VAL A 43 2.45 12.05 27.00
N THR A 44 1.58 13.02 27.26
CA THR A 44 0.13 12.76 27.25
C THR A 44 -0.36 12.31 25.87
N GLU A 45 0.18 12.87 24.79
CA GLU A 45 -0.15 12.44 23.43
C GLU A 45 0.37 11.03 23.13
N VAL A 46 1.61 10.71 23.50
CA VAL A 46 2.18 9.35 23.35
C VAL A 46 1.37 8.32 24.13
N GLN A 47 0.92 8.65 25.35
CA GLN A 47 0.09 7.76 26.16
C GLN A 47 -1.30 7.53 25.52
N LYS A 48 -1.95 8.58 25.00
CA LYS A 48 -3.21 8.43 24.25
C LYS A 48 -3.03 7.54 23.02
N GLU A 49 -1.97 7.78 22.24
CA GLU A 49 -1.64 6.93 21.08
C GLU A 49 -1.44 5.48 21.48
N SER A 50 -0.77 5.21 22.61
CA SER A 50 -0.57 3.86 23.13
C SER A 50 -1.90 3.17 23.48
N ILE A 51 -2.84 3.89 24.11
CA ILE A 51 -4.16 3.36 24.43
C ILE A 51 -4.93 3.03 23.15
N VAL A 52 -4.98 3.96 22.19
CA VAL A 52 -5.65 3.73 20.90
C VAL A 52 -5.04 2.53 20.17
N LYS A 53 -3.70 2.42 20.14
CA LYS A 53 -3.02 1.25 19.57
C LYS A 53 -3.41 -0.05 20.27
N GLN A 54 -3.57 -0.03 21.58
CA GLN A 54 -4.00 -1.19 22.34
C GLN A 54 -5.45 -1.57 22.00
N VAL A 55 -6.37 -0.60 21.98
CA VAL A 55 -7.77 -0.84 21.58
C VAL A 55 -7.84 -1.42 20.17
N VAL A 56 -7.12 -0.84 19.19
CA VAL A 56 -7.09 -1.36 17.82
C VAL A 56 -6.50 -2.77 17.78
N ARG A 57 -5.49 -3.10 18.60
CA ARG A 57 -4.98 -4.47 18.71
C ARG A 57 -6.02 -5.42 19.28
N ASP A 58 -6.68 -5.03 20.36
CA ASP A 58 -7.67 -5.86 21.04
C ASP A 58 -8.89 -6.10 20.14
N GLU A 59 -9.35 -5.06 19.42
CA GLU A 59 -10.36 -5.18 18.36
C GLU A 59 -9.88 -6.09 17.24
N ALA A 60 -8.66 -5.90 16.73
CA ALA A 60 -8.11 -6.76 15.69
C ALA A 60 -8.01 -8.22 16.15
N MET A 61 -7.66 -8.48 17.42
CA MET A 61 -7.63 -9.80 18.04
C MET A 61 -9.04 -10.40 18.21
N ALA A 62 -10.03 -9.59 18.60
CA ALA A 62 -11.43 -10.01 18.69
C ALA A 62 -12.04 -10.30 17.31
N LEU A 63 -11.60 -9.56 16.28
CA LEU A 63 -11.97 -9.77 14.88
C LEU A 63 -11.18 -10.91 14.21
N GLN A 64 -10.17 -11.48 14.89
CA GLN A 64 -9.61 -12.75 14.45
C GLN A 64 -10.65 -13.82 14.69
N GLY A 65 -11.26 -14.29 13.62
CA GLY A 65 -12.17 -15.44 13.68
C GLY A 65 -11.47 -16.59 14.41
N THR A 66 -12.11 -17.15 15.43
CA THR A 66 -11.64 -18.31 16.22
C THR A 66 -11.54 -19.61 15.40
N SER A 67 -11.73 -19.55 14.08
CA SER A 67 -11.79 -20.74 13.27
C SER A 67 -10.38 -21.20 12.88
N ALA A 68 -9.88 -22.15 13.67
CA ALA A 68 -8.77 -23.04 13.28
C ALA A 68 -9.05 -23.81 11.97
N LYS A 69 -10.30 -23.78 11.47
CA LYS A 69 -10.68 -24.26 10.15
C LYS A 69 -10.79 -23.06 9.22
N ARG A 70 -10.03 -23.11 8.11
CA ARG A 70 -10.17 -22.21 6.95
C ARG A 70 -11.63 -21.79 6.76
N VAL A 71 -11.86 -20.51 6.48
CA VAL A 71 -13.14 -19.96 6.06
C VAL A 71 -13.90 -20.98 5.20
N ASN A 72 -15.11 -21.37 5.60
CA ASN A 72 -15.87 -22.41 4.90
C ASN A 72 -16.00 -22.01 3.42
N PRO A 73 -15.34 -22.69 2.46
CA PRO A 73 -15.33 -22.24 1.07
C PRO A 73 -16.74 -22.21 0.44
N VAL A 74 -17.74 -22.81 1.10
CA VAL A 74 -19.12 -22.95 0.64
C VAL A 74 -20.09 -21.99 1.37
N TYR A 75 -19.61 -21.10 2.25
CA TYR A 75 -20.54 -20.18 2.96
C TYR A 75 -21.15 -19.12 2.03
N ALA A 76 -20.47 -18.77 0.94
CA ALA A 76 -20.95 -17.79 -0.01
C ALA A 76 -21.81 -18.48 -1.08
N ARG A 77 -23.11 -18.17 -1.11
CA ARG A 77 -23.98 -18.56 -2.22
C ARG A 77 -23.71 -17.66 -3.42
N LEU A 78 -23.94 -18.17 -4.63
CA LEU A 78 -24.04 -17.31 -5.80
C LEU A 78 -25.33 -16.49 -5.68
N ARG A 79 -25.21 -15.18 -5.91
CA ARG A 79 -26.29 -14.22 -5.91
C ARG A 79 -26.34 -13.54 -7.26
N GLU A 80 -27.54 -13.40 -7.77
CA GLU A 80 -27.82 -12.56 -8.93
C GLU A 80 -27.77 -11.10 -8.48
N VAL A 81 -26.89 -10.33 -9.10
CA VAL A 81 -26.70 -8.90 -8.82
C VAL A 81 -26.94 -8.13 -10.11
N GLU A 82 -27.81 -7.13 -10.03
CA GLU A 82 -28.04 -6.18 -11.10
C GLU A 82 -26.85 -5.22 -11.17
N VAL A 83 -26.06 -5.31 -12.24
CA VAL A 83 -24.91 -4.42 -12.49
C VAL A 83 -25.24 -3.53 -13.67
N PRO A 84 -24.91 -2.23 -13.64
CA PRO A 84 -25.10 -1.36 -14.78
C PRO A 84 -24.49 -1.92 -16.07
N ALA A 85 -25.27 -1.92 -17.14
CA ALA A 85 -24.83 -2.25 -18.48
C ALA A 85 -24.05 -1.06 -19.06
N LEU A 86 -22.84 -1.34 -19.53
CA LEU A 86 -21.99 -0.37 -20.20
C LEU A 86 -22.24 -0.48 -21.71
N ALA A 87 -22.19 0.67 -22.40
CA ALA A 87 -22.17 0.73 -23.85
C ALA A 87 -20.92 0.01 -24.41
N GLU A 88 -20.87 -0.23 -25.72
CA GLU A 88 -19.77 -0.96 -26.37
C GLU A 88 -18.38 -0.35 -26.11
N ASN A 89 -18.31 0.93 -25.75
CA ASN A 89 -17.09 1.64 -25.38
C ASN A 89 -16.59 1.34 -23.94
N GLY A 90 -17.36 0.63 -23.12
CA GLY A 90 -17.00 0.22 -21.76
C GLY A 90 -16.92 1.34 -20.73
N LEU A 91 -17.34 2.56 -21.07
CA LEU A 91 -17.20 3.74 -20.21
C LEU A 91 -18.54 4.42 -19.90
N ASP A 92 -19.49 4.37 -20.84
CA ASP A 92 -20.78 5.05 -20.69
C ASP A 92 -21.88 4.09 -20.24
N LEU A 93 -22.74 4.58 -19.34
CA LEU A 93 -23.93 3.88 -18.86
C LEU A 93 -25.05 3.97 -19.89
N ILE A 94 -25.76 2.87 -20.12
CA ILE A 94 -26.94 2.86 -20.99
C ILE A 94 -28.15 3.33 -20.18
N SER A 95 -28.74 4.48 -20.52
CA SER A 95 -29.96 4.96 -19.86
C SER A 95 -31.21 4.33 -20.47
N THR A 96 -32.19 3.92 -19.66
CA THR A 96 -33.43 3.29 -20.12
C THR A 96 -34.57 4.27 -20.44
N GLY A 97 -34.32 5.59 -20.39
CA GLY A 97 -35.27 6.62 -20.82
C GLY A 97 -36.41 6.93 -19.83
N ASP A 98 -36.73 6.05 -18.88
CA ASP A 98 -37.80 6.26 -17.89
C ASP A 98 -37.28 6.97 -16.63
N MET A 99 -37.11 8.29 -16.71
CA MET A 99 -36.93 9.16 -15.54
C MET A 99 -38.30 9.61 -15.03
N ALA A 100 -38.95 8.78 -14.21
CA ALA A 100 -40.14 9.22 -13.49
C ALA A 100 -39.77 10.29 -12.45
N SER A 101 -40.30 11.50 -12.61
CA SER A 101 -40.17 12.60 -11.66
C SER A 101 -40.88 12.24 -10.36
N HIS A 102 -40.13 11.96 -9.28
CA HIS A 102 -40.71 11.82 -7.96
C HIS A 102 -40.44 13.07 -7.10
N SER A 103 -41.54 13.71 -6.73
CA SER A 103 -41.61 14.77 -5.73
C SER A 103 -41.10 14.27 -4.38
N ALA A 104 -40.37 15.14 -3.70
CA ALA A 104 -39.77 14.88 -2.40
C ALA A 104 -40.83 14.69 -1.32
N SER A 105 -41.20 13.45 -1.04
CA SER A 105 -41.72 13.04 0.27
C SER A 105 -41.77 11.52 0.37
N THR A 106 -41.08 11.01 1.39
CA THR A 106 -41.37 9.82 2.21
C THR A 106 -40.17 8.87 2.27
N LYS A 107 -39.56 8.79 3.45
CA LYS A 107 -38.59 7.75 3.85
C LYS A 107 -39.21 6.37 3.61
N VAL A 108 -38.85 5.73 2.51
CA VAL A 108 -39.14 4.32 2.25
C VAL A 108 -37.80 3.68 1.89
N ASN A 109 -37.49 2.54 2.52
CA ASN A 109 -36.27 1.75 2.31
C ASN A 109 -35.83 1.77 0.84
N SER A 110 -34.81 2.55 0.52
CA SER A 110 -34.24 2.60 -0.83
C SER A 110 -33.56 1.26 -1.07
N SER A 111 -34.26 0.33 -1.71
CA SER A 111 -33.69 -0.93 -2.16
C SER A 111 -32.55 -0.65 -3.14
N PHE A 112 -31.57 -1.54 -3.25
CA PHE A 112 -30.47 -1.40 -4.21
C PHE A 112 -30.97 -1.14 -5.64
N SER A 113 -32.06 -1.78 -6.04
CA SER A 113 -32.70 -1.58 -7.36
C SER A 113 -33.24 -0.16 -7.57
N SER A 114 -33.63 0.57 -6.51
CA SER A 114 -34.04 1.98 -6.64
C SER A 114 -32.86 2.91 -6.99
N ALA A 115 -31.64 2.55 -6.60
CA ALA A 115 -30.44 3.32 -6.94
C ALA A 115 -30.02 3.14 -8.41
N LEU A 116 -30.51 2.09 -9.08
CA LEU A 116 -30.24 1.77 -10.49
C LEU A 116 -31.40 2.17 -11.43
N GLN A 117 -32.41 2.87 -10.90
CA GLN A 117 -33.57 3.31 -11.68
C GLN A 117 -33.14 4.24 -12.83
N GLY A 118 -33.60 3.95 -14.04
CA GLY A 118 -33.25 4.70 -15.25
C GLY A 118 -31.93 4.28 -15.91
N ILE A 119 -31.21 3.29 -15.36
CA ILE A 119 -29.98 2.72 -15.92
C ILE A 119 -30.27 1.28 -16.33
N ALA A 120 -29.89 0.90 -17.56
CA ALA A 120 -30.01 -0.49 -18.01
C ALA A 120 -29.05 -1.35 -17.19
N THR A 121 -29.53 -2.48 -16.70
CA THR A 121 -28.74 -3.41 -15.91
C THR A 121 -28.59 -4.74 -16.64
N ARG A 122 -27.56 -5.49 -16.27
CA ARG A 122 -27.42 -6.91 -16.59
C ARG A 122 -27.29 -7.68 -15.30
N VAL A 123 -27.84 -8.89 -15.28
CA VAL A 123 -27.69 -9.80 -14.15
C VAL A 123 -26.31 -10.45 -14.20
N VAL A 124 -25.50 -10.21 -13.19
CA VAL A 124 -24.19 -10.86 -13.00
C VAL A 124 -24.28 -11.75 -11.78
N HIS A 125 -23.79 -12.98 -11.91
CA HIS A 125 -23.70 -13.89 -10.78
C HIS A 125 -22.42 -13.57 -9.99
N MET A 126 -22.60 -13.12 -8.75
CA MET A 126 -21.50 -12.82 -7.84
C MET A 126 -21.64 -13.67 -6.59
N GLU A 127 -20.52 -14.14 -6.05
CA GLU A 127 -20.54 -14.78 -4.73
C GLU A 127 -20.97 -13.76 -3.67
N GLU A 128 -21.74 -14.19 -2.67
CA GLU A 128 -22.30 -13.34 -1.62
C GLU A 128 -21.25 -12.45 -0.92
N ARG A 129 -20.01 -12.94 -0.80
CA ARG A 129 -18.85 -12.21 -0.26
C ARG A 129 -18.42 -10.97 -1.06
N ASN A 130 -18.80 -10.88 -2.34
CA ASN A 130 -18.50 -9.76 -3.23
C ASN A 130 -19.64 -8.73 -3.27
N VAL A 131 -20.79 -9.03 -2.65
CA VAL A 131 -22.03 -8.23 -2.72
C VAL A 131 -22.39 -7.64 -1.37
N TYR A 132 -22.26 -8.44 -0.31
CA TYR A 132 -22.53 -8.01 1.06
C TYR A 132 -21.19 -7.87 1.79
N CYS A 133 -21.04 -6.82 2.59
CA CYS A 133 -19.94 -6.70 3.56
C CYS A 133 -20.10 -7.82 4.61
N SER A 134 -19.68 -9.03 4.26
CA SER A 134 -19.62 -10.19 5.14
C SER A 134 -18.65 -9.91 6.30
N PRO A 135 -18.76 -10.57 7.46
CA PRO A 135 -17.74 -10.44 8.51
C PRO A 135 -16.34 -10.71 7.94
N TYR A 136 -15.48 -9.68 7.98
CA TYR A 136 -14.09 -9.79 7.59
C TYR A 136 -13.35 -10.62 8.64
N ASN A 137 -12.73 -11.72 8.24
CA ASN A 137 -11.79 -12.42 9.10
C ASN A 137 -10.45 -11.66 9.05
N VAL A 138 -10.10 -11.01 10.15
CA VAL A 138 -8.79 -10.38 10.29
C VAL A 138 -7.80 -11.44 10.74
N LEU A 139 -6.60 -11.49 10.16
CA LEU A 139 -5.54 -12.37 10.63
C LEU A 139 -4.27 -11.54 10.81
N ILE A 140 -3.75 -11.49 12.04
CA ILE A 140 -2.47 -10.84 12.33
C ILE A 140 -1.37 -11.84 12.02
N VAL A 141 -0.75 -11.67 10.86
CA VAL A 141 0.30 -12.56 10.37
C VAL A 141 1.65 -12.30 11.05
N LEU A 142 1.91 -11.04 11.43
CA LEU A 142 3.15 -10.63 12.09
C LEU A 142 2.81 -9.76 13.30
N GLN A 143 3.17 -10.23 14.50
CA GLN A 143 2.94 -9.51 15.75
C GLN A 143 3.86 -8.29 15.93
N LYS A 144 4.90 -8.17 15.10
CA LYS A 144 5.87 -7.07 15.18
C LYS A 144 5.43 -5.89 14.33
N GLU A 145 5.13 -4.77 15.00
CA GLU A 145 4.93 -3.46 14.38
C GLU A 145 6.25 -3.02 13.73
N GLU A 146 6.22 -2.76 12.42
CA GLU A 146 7.38 -2.23 11.70
C GLU A 146 6.95 -0.98 10.94
N PRO A 147 7.39 0.21 11.40
CA PRO A 147 7.07 1.44 10.71
C PRO A 147 7.65 1.39 9.30
N CYS A 148 6.85 1.80 8.32
CA CYS A 148 7.21 1.80 6.90
C CYS A 148 7.40 0.42 6.25
N ARG A 149 6.85 -0.66 6.81
CA ARG A 149 6.73 -1.94 6.09
C ARG A 149 5.99 -1.71 4.77
N VAL A 150 6.53 -2.26 3.69
CA VAL A 150 5.88 -2.27 2.38
C VAL A 150 5.48 -3.69 2.02
N VAL A 151 4.30 -3.83 1.43
CA VAL A 151 3.72 -5.11 1.06
C VAL A 151 3.36 -5.09 -0.41
N ALA A 152 3.69 -6.15 -1.12
CA ALA A 152 3.21 -6.38 -2.47
C ALA A 152 2.52 -7.74 -2.56
N TYR A 153 1.34 -7.72 -3.16
CA TYR A 153 0.54 -8.89 -3.44
C TYR A 153 -0.10 -8.73 -4.82
N ALA A 154 0.00 -9.76 -5.65
CA ALA A 154 -0.47 -9.74 -7.03
C ALA A 154 -1.48 -10.88 -7.32
N GLY A 155 -2.18 -11.37 -6.29
CA GLY A 155 -3.26 -12.36 -6.44
C GLY A 155 -2.84 -13.83 -6.43
N GLY A 156 -1.55 -14.15 -6.31
CA GLY A 156 -1.08 -15.54 -6.23
C GLY A 156 -0.92 -16.06 -4.80
N HIS A 157 -0.12 -17.11 -4.58
CA HIS A 157 0.02 -17.73 -3.25
C HIS A 157 1.05 -17.05 -2.33
N LEU A 158 1.89 -16.16 -2.87
CA LEU A 158 2.91 -15.40 -2.14
C LEU A 158 2.66 -13.89 -2.11
N ALA A 159 2.87 -13.29 -0.95
CA ALA A 159 3.09 -11.85 -0.79
C ALA A 159 4.55 -11.56 -0.46
N ALA A 160 5.05 -10.39 -0.85
CA ALA A 160 6.38 -9.92 -0.47
C ALA A 160 6.30 -8.79 0.54
N LEU A 161 7.19 -8.83 1.53
CA LEU A 161 7.30 -7.88 2.61
C LEU A 161 8.68 -7.23 2.58
N GLY A 162 8.75 -5.94 2.28
CA GLY A 162 9.96 -5.14 2.42
C GLY A 162 10.03 -4.48 3.79
N SER A 163 11.19 -4.57 4.45
CA SER A 163 11.37 -4.04 5.80
C SER A 163 12.52 -3.04 5.91
N ILE A 164 12.50 -2.30 7.03
CA ILE A 164 13.56 -1.37 7.42
C ILE A 164 14.87 -2.08 7.75
N ASP A 165 14.81 -3.38 8.08
CA ASP A 165 15.97 -4.26 8.32
C ASP A 165 16.78 -4.57 7.04
N ARG A 166 16.35 -4.03 5.88
CA ARG A 166 16.96 -4.17 4.55
C ARG A 166 16.71 -5.53 3.89
N HIS A 167 15.82 -6.34 4.46
CA HIS A 167 15.43 -7.62 3.92
C HIS A 167 14.10 -7.55 3.17
N VAL A 168 13.93 -8.48 2.23
CA VAL A 168 12.62 -8.83 1.68
C VAL A 168 12.28 -10.24 2.11
N ARG A 169 11.08 -10.42 2.66
CA ARG A 169 10.57 -11.72 3.11
C ARG A 169 9.39 -12.11 2.24
N LEU A 170 9.23 -13.41 2.02
CA LEU A 170 8.06 -13.96 1.33
C LEU A 170 7.11 -14.53 2.37
N LEU A 171 5.82 -14.32 2.14
CA LEU A 171 4.73 -14.79 2.97
C LEU A 171 3.81 -15.66 2.14
N ASP A 172 3.62 -16.90 2.56
CA ASP A 172 2.55 -17.76 2.04
C ASP A 172 1.22 -17.23 2.56
N VAL A 173 0.37 -16.80 1.64
CA VAL A 173 -0.91 -16.13 1.94
C VAL A 173 -1.93 -17.12 2.48
N GLU A 174 -1.92 -18.38 2.00
CA GLU A 174 -2.86 -19.40 2.48
C GLU A 174 -2.51 -19.89 3.88
N ARG A 175 -1.21 -20.04 4.16
CA ARG A 175 -0.70 -20.54 5.43
C ARG A 175 -0.47 -19.43 6.44
N ALA A 176 -0.51 -18.17 6.00
CA ALA A 176 -0.17 -16.99 6.77
C ALA A 176 1.17 -17.14 7.50
N LYS A 177 2.20 -17.63 6.80
CA LYS A 177 3.52 -17.89 7.36
C LYS A 177 4.62 -17.39 6.44
N GLU A 178 5.68 -16.86 7.04
CA GLU A 178 6.90 -16.53 6.31
C GLU A 178 7.51 -17.81 5.74
N VAL A 179 7.92 -17.75 4.48
CA VAL A 179 8.58 -18.85 3.78
C VAL A 179 9.96 -18.42 3.29
N PRO A 180 10.94 -19.33 3.24
CA PRO A 180 12.23 -19.03 2.65
C PRO A 180 12.11 -18.81 1.14
N PRO A 181 13.06 -18.10 0.51
CA PRO A 181 14.25 -17.48 1.12
C PRO A 181 13.98 -16.09 1.72
N VAL A 182 14.77 -15.72 2.73
CA VAL A 182 14.89 -14.31 3.16
C VAL A 182 15.91 -13.62 2.26
N ILE A 183 15.45 -12.68 1.45
CA ILE A 183 16.26 -12.01 0.44
C ILE A 183 17.10 -10.91 1.09
N ARG A 184 18.41 -10.96 0.87
CA ARG A 184 19.41 -10.04 1.44
C ARG A 184 20.24 -9.39 0.34
N GLY A 185 20.63 -8.14 0.54
CA GLY A 185 21.64 -7.48 -0.30
C GLY A 185 21.47 -5.97 -0.47
N HIS A 186 20.32 -5.40 -0.13
CA HIS A 186 20.17 -3.95 -0.05
C HIS A 186 21.02 -3.36 1.08
N ALA A 187 21.59 -2.19 0.86
CA ALA A 187 22.37 -1.46 1.85
C ALA A 187 21.50 -0.51 2.70
N GLY A 188 20.23 -0.31 2.33
CA GLY A 188 19.28 0.57 3.01
C GLY A 188 17.88 -0.05 3.07
N SER A 189 17.00 0.57 3.86
CA SER A 189 15.62 0.09 4.05
C SER A 189 14.90 -0.17 2.73
N VAL A 190 14.13 -1.26 2.65
CA VAL A 190 13.33 -1.56 1.46
C VAL A 190 12.07 -0.71 1.52
N ARG A 191 11.84 0.10 0.48
CA ARG A 191 10.79 1.13 0.44
C ARG A 191 9.79 0.94 -0.70
N ALA A 192 10.04 0.00 -1.59
CA ALA A 192 9.10 -0.47 -2.59
C ALA A 192 9.36 -1.95 -2.86
N VAL A 193 8.29 -2.73 -3.07
CA VAL A 193 8.36 -4.13 -3.49
C VAL A 193 7.31 -4.37 -4.56
N LEU A 194 7.61 -5.29 -5.48
CA LEU A 194 6.68 -5.75 -6.50
C LEU A 194 6.92 -7.24 -6.73
N VAL A 195 5.82 -8.00 -6.85
CA VAL A 195 5.84 -9.46 -7.03
C VAL A 195 5.30 -9.80 -8.41
N CYS A 196 6.02 -10.63 -9.14
CA CYS A 196 5.60 -11.21 -10.42
C CYS A 196 5.80 -12.74 -10.35
N GLN A 197 4.82 -13.44 -9.79
CA GLN A 197 4.91 -14.89 -9.56
C GLN A 197 5.00 -15.69 -10.86
N GLU A 198 4.28 -15.28 -11.92
CA GLU A 198 4.31 -15.94 -13.22
C GLU A 198 5.72 -16.05 -13.81
N ARG A 199 6.57 -15.05 -13.57
CA ARG A 199 7.97 -15.01 -14.01
C ARG A 199 8.95 -15.47 -12.92
N GLY A 200 8.45 -15.80 -11.72
CA GLY A 200 9.29 -16.09 -10.56
C GLY A 200 10.19 -14.92 -10.13
N LEU A 201 9.75 -13.68 -10.38
CA LEU A 201 10.53 -12.47 -10.15
C LEU A 201 9.98 -11.63 -8.99
N LEU A 202 10.90 -11.09 -8.20
CA LEU A 202 10.62 -10.06 -7.21
C LEU A 202 11.46 -8.83 -7.51
N LEU A 203 10.85 -7.65 -7.49
CA LEU A 203 11.54 -6.38 -7.61
C LEU A 203 11.48 -5.63 -6.28
N SER A 204 12.58 -5.01 -5.88
CA SER A 204 12.63 -4.19 -4.67
C SER A 204 13.38 -2.88 -4.91
N GLY A 205 12.82 -1.78 -4.41
CA GLY A 205 13.42 -0.46 -4.40
C GLY A 205 13.78 -0.05 -2.97
N SER A 206 14.91 0.60 -2.79
CA SER A 206 15.46 0.87 -1.47
C SER A 206 15.88 2.32 -1.25
N TYR A 207 16.08 2.65 0.04
CA TYR A 207 16.79 3.84 0.49
C TYR A 207 18.22 3.92 -0.03
N ASP A 208 18.83 2.79 -0.41
CA ASP A 208 20.16 2.76 -1.05
C ASP A 208 20.19 3.23 -2.52
N LEU A 209 19.09 3.82 -3.00
CA LEU A 209 18.91 4.39 -4.34
C LEU A 209 18.92 3.36 -5.47
N SER A 210 19.04 2.07 -5.16
CA SER A 210 19.01 0.99 -6.14
C SER A 210 17.65 0.32 -6.22
N ILE A 211 17.38 -0.24 -7.39
CA ILE A 211 16.33 -1.24 -7.58
C ILE A 211 17.02 -2.56 -7.84
N ARG A 212 16.47 -3.66 -7.32
CA ARG A 212 17.02 -5.00 -7.53
C ARG A 212 15.93 -5.94 -8.01
N SER A 213 16.30 -6.79 -8.96
CA SER A 213 15.52 -7.94 -9.39
C SER A 213 16.09 -9.20 -8.76
N TRP A 214 15.19 -10.04 -8.26
CA TRP A 214 15.52 -11.26 -7.53
C TRP A 214 14.75 -12.44 -8.10
N ASN A 215 15.38 -13.59 -8.10
CA ASN A 215 14.69 -14.86 -8.31
C ASN A 215 13.97 -15.23 -7.01
N MET A 216 12.64 -15.42 -7.07
CA MET A 216 11.83 -15.68 -5.88
C MET A 216 12.13 -17.00 -5.19
N HIS A 217 12.55 -18.03 -5.95
CA HIS A 217 12.79 -19.38 -5.43
C HIS A 217 14.16 -19.49 -4.75
N SER A 218 15.21 -18.97 -5.40
CA SER A 218 16.59 -19.06 -4.89
C SER A 218 16.98 -17.88 -4.01
N GLY A 219 16.29 -16.74 -4.12
CA GLY A 219 16.66 -15.48 -3.47
C GLY A 219 17.88 -14.80 -4.11
N ALA A 220 18.38 -15.33 -5.23
CA ALA A 220 19.53 -14.77 -5.93
C ALA A 220 19.20 -13.40 -6.55
N CYS A 221 20.14 -12.46 -6.46
CA CYS A 221 20.03 -11.18 -7.15
C CYS A 221 20.34 -11.37 -8.63
N LEU A 222 19.34 -11.17 -9.48
CA LEU A 222 19.46 -11.30 -10.93
C LEU A 222 20.00 -10.02 -11.56
N ARG A 223 19.60 -8.85 -11.02
CA ARG A 223 19.96 -7.55 -11.60
C ARG A 223 19.89 -6.43 -10.59
N ILE A 224 20.73 -5.42 -10.79
CA ILE A 224 20.72 -4.16 -10.05
C ILE A 224 20.56 -3.01 -11.04
N PHE A 225 19.52 -2.19 -10.85
CA PHE A 225 19.27 -0.98 -11.62
C PHE A 225 19.79 0.22 -10.83
N ARG A 226 20.78 0.92 -11.40
CA ARG A 226 21.39 2.12 -10.81
C ARG A 226 21.05 3.33 -11.68
N GLY A 227 20.77 4.46 -11.05
CA GLY A 227 20.54 5.72 -11.77
C GLY A 227 19.62 6.70 -11.05
N HIS A 228 18.84 6.25 -10.06
CA HIS A 228 18.16 7.16 -9.14
C HIS A 228 19.16 7.84 -8.20
N GLN A 229 18.86 9.08 -7.83
CA GLN A 229 19.63 9.89 -6.87
C GLN A 229 18.88 10.10 -5.55
N GLY A 230 17.69 9.51 -5.43
CA GLY A 230 16.85 9.54 -4.24
C GLY A 230 16.30 8.16 -3.92
N THR A 231 15.80 8.00 -2.69
CA THR A 231 15.14 6.75 -2.27
C THR A 231 14.08 6.34 -3.27
N VAL A 232 14.13 5.09 -3.73
CA VAL A 232 13.09 4.53 -4.59
C VAL A 232 11.84 4.25 -3.76
N THR A 233 10.72 4.85 -4.11
CA THR A 233 9.49 4.87 -3.30
C THR A 233 8.37 4.03 -3.87
N CYS A 234 8.39 3.76 -5.17
CA CYS A 234 7.33 3.01 -5.84
C CYS A 234 7.86 2.33 -7.11
N LEU A 235 7.26 1.20 -7.46
CA LEU A 235 7.59 0.38 -8.62
C LEU A 235 6.30 -0.05 -9.31
N ALA A 236 6.33 -0.17 -10.63
CA ALA A 236 5.30 -0.80 -11.45
C ALA A 236 5.99 -1.62 -12.54
N LEU A 237 5.32 -2.67 -13.01
CA LEU A 237 5.82 -3.54 -14.07
C LEU A 237 4.72 -3.72 -15.11
N HIS A 238 5.06 -3.50 -16.37
CA HIS A 238 4.18 -3.81 -17.50
C HIS A 238 4.99 -4.42 -18.63
N GLY A 239 4.68 -5.66 -19.01
CA GLY A 239 5.51 -6.43 -19.94
C GLY A 239 6.95 -6.50 -19.42
N ASP A 240 7.88 -6.01 -20.23
CA ASP A 240 9.32 -5.99 -19.92
C ASP A 240 9.82 -4.60 -19.44
N CYS A 241 8.89 -3.65 -19.31
CA CYS A 241 9.16 -2.31 -18.84
C CYS A 241 8.92 -2.22 -17.33
N LEU A 242 10.01 -2.06 -16.57
CA LEU A 242 9.95 -1.66 -15.17
C LEU A 242 9.83 -0.14 -15.10
N VAL A 243 8.90 0.36 -14.31
CA VAL A 243 8.76 1.79 -14.01
C VAL A 243 9.04 2.01 -12.54
N SER A 244 9.84 3.02 -12.21
CA SER A 244 10.15 3.38 -10.83
C SER A 244 10.00 4.86 -10.58
N GLY A 245 9.53 5.20 -9.38
CA GLY A 245 9.50 6.57 -8.88
C GLY A 245 10.35 6.72 -7.62
N ALA A 246 10.99 7.87 -7.46
CA ALA A 246 11.88 8.13 -6.33
C ALA A 246 11.76 9.55 -5.74
N LYS A 247 12.44 9.76 -4.61
CA LYS A 247 12.57 11.06 -3.94
C LYS A 247 13.40 12.09 -4.70
N ASP A 248 14.09 11.69 -5.77
CA ASP A 248 14.80 12.61 -6.67
C ASP A 248 13.86 13.35 -7.65
N ALA A 249 12.54 13.21 -7.48
CA ALA A 249 11.51 13.76 -8.36
C ALA A 249 11.55 13.21 -9.79
N HIS A 250 12.19 12.07 -10.00
CA HIS A 250 12.22 11.39 -11.29
C HIS A 250 11.41 10.10 -11.27
N VAL A 251 10.75 9.86 -12.39
CA VAL A 251 10.27 8.53 -12.78
C VAL A 251 11.23 8.00 -13.82
N LYS A 252 11.62 6.73 -13.71
CA LYS A 252 12.49 6.08 -14.69
C LYS A 252 11.80 4.85 -15.26
N VAL A 253 11.92 4.67 -16.57
CA VAL A 253 11.48 3.46 -17.28
C VAL A 253 12.73 2.67 -17.61
N TRP A 254 12.71 1.38 -17.31
CA TRP A 254 13.85 0.47 -17.46
C TRP A 254 13.42 -0.74 -18.26
N ASP A 255 14.33 -1.23 -19.08
CA ASP A 255 14.24 -2.58 -19.62
C ASP A 255 14.66 -3.58 -18.53
N ILE A 256 13.77 -4.50 -18.15
CA ILE A 256 14.00 -5.45 -17.05
C ILE A 256 15.13 -6.45 -17.36
N HIS A 257 15.35 -6.78 -18.64
CA HIS A 257 16.31 -7.77 -19.09
C HIS A 257 17.71 -7.21 -19.21
N THR A 258 17.85 -5.97 -19.67
CA THR A 258 19.16 -5.32 -19.86
C THR A 258 19.55 -4.47 -18.66
N GLY A 259 18.59 -3.99 -17.88
CA GLY A 259 18.83 -3.03 -16.79
C GLY A 259 19.07 -1.60 -17.25
N ARG A 260 18.93 -1.33 -18.55
CA ARG A 260 19.13 0.00 -19.11
C ARG A 260 17.94 0.90 -18.79
N CYS A 261 18.23 2.13 -18.40
CA CYS A 261 17.23 3.18 -18.27
C CYS A 261 16.84 3.64 -19.68
N LEU A 262 15.61 3.36 -20.09
CA LEU A 262 15.04 3.78 -21.38
C LEU A 262 14.65 5.25 -21.34
N HIS A 263 13.95 5.67 -20.28
CA HIS A 263 13.43 7.04 -20.13
C HIS A 263 13.62 7.59 -18.74
N THR A 264 13.81 8.91 -18.65
CA THR A 264 13.81 9.66 -17.38
C THR A 264 12.80 10.80 -17.46
N LEU A 265 11.73 10.69 -16.67
CA LEU A 265 10.57 11.57 -16.70
C LEU A 265 10.58 12.45 -15.45
N LYS A 266 10.39 13.76 -15.62
CA LYS A 266 10.66 14.75 -14.55
C LYS A 266 9.39 15.30 -13.90
N HIS A 267 9.40 15.29 -12.57
CA HIS A 267 8.49 16.04 -11.70
C HIS A 267 9.22 17.15 -10.96
N ARG A 268 8.46 18.00 -10.25
CA ARG A 268 9.01 19.07 -9.39
C ARG A 268 9.21 18.61 -7.94
N ARG A 269 8.60 17.49 -7.53
CA ARG A 269 8.61 16.95 -6.17
C ARG A 269 8.76 15.44 -6.19
N CYS A 270 9.04 14.86 -5.02
CA CYS A 270 9.17 13.43 -4.81
C CYS A 270 8.00 12.66 -5.42
N ILE A 271 8.31 11.55 -6.10
CA ILE A 271 7.29 10.63 -6.59
C ILE A 271 6.75 9.82 -5.40
N ARG A 272 5.44 9.52 -5.43
CA ARG A 272 4.75 8.75 -4.40
C ARG A 272 4.10 7.49 -4.95
N ALA A 273 3.60 7.55 -6.18
CA ALA A 273 2.98 6.41 -6.85
C ALA A 273 3.33 6.41 -8.33
N VAL A 274 3.47 5.23 -8.90
CA VAL A 274 3.58 4.99 -10.34
C VAL A 274 2.64 3.85 -10.72
N GLY A 275 2.08 3.93 -11.91
CA GLY A 275 1.34 2.86 -12.56
C GLY A 275 1.77 2.77 -14.01
N ALA A 276 1.71 1.56 -14.58
CA ALA A 276 2.06 1.32 -15.97
C ALA A 276 1.04 0.38 -16.59
N ASN A 277 0.69 0.63 -17.85
CA ASN A 277 -0.16 -0.24 -18.65
C ASN A 277 0.36 -0.27 -20.10
N ALA A 278 -0.43 -0.87 -20.99
CA ALA A 278 -0.16 -0.82 -22.42
C ALA A 278 -0.15 0.63 -22.90
N GLY A 279 1.05 1.12 -23.28
CA GLY A 279 1.26 2.42 -23.88
C GLY A 279 1.43 3.60 -22.91
N HIS A 280 1.08 3.48 -21.63
CA HIS A 280 1.11 4.64 -20.72
C HIS A 280 1.79 4.38 -19.38
N VAL A 281 2.35 5.45 -18.84
CA VAL A 281 2.85 5.54 -17.47
C VAL A 281 2.10 6.65 -16.75
N ALA A 282 1.47 6.33 -15.63
CA ALA A 282 0.90 7.32 -14.72
C ALA A 282 1.84 7.52 -13.53
N SER A 283 2.01 8.77 -13.08
CA SER A 283 2.91 9.09 -11.98
C SER A 283 2.37 10.21 -11.11
N GLY A 284 2.27 9.97 -9.79
CA GLY A 284 1.78 10.93 -8.81
C GLY A 284 2.91 11.42 -7.91
N CYS A 285 3.00 12.73 -7.70
CA CYS A 285 3.99 13.35 -6.81
C CYS A 285 3.37 13.87 -5.51
N GLU A 286 4.20 14.17 -4.52
CA GLU A 286 3.80 14.74 -3.21
C GLU A 286 3.03 16.07 -3.29
N GLY A 287 3.08 16.75 -4.44
CA GLY A 287 2.25 17.94 -4.71
C GLY A 287 0.84 17.65 -5.23
N GLY A 288 0.40 16.39 -5.25
CA GLY A 288 -0.89 15.98 -5.79
C GLY A 288 -0.97 15.96 -7.33
N LEU A 289 0.05 16.48 -8.02
CA LEU A 289 0.11 16.45 -9.48
C LEU A 289 0.33 15.01 -9.96
N VAL A 290 -0.58 14.55 -10.81
CA VAL A 290 -0.46 13.32 -11.58
C VAL A 290 -0.11 13.68 -13.01
N LYS A 291 0.93 13.03 -13.56
CA LYS A 291 1.33 13.15 -14.95
C LYS A 291 1.16 11.82 -15.68
N LEU A 292 0.67 11.89 -16.90
CA LEU A 292 0.54 10.76 -17.83
C LEU A 292 1.59 10.87 -18.92
N TRP A 293 2.31 9.80 -19.19
CA TRP A 293 3.39 9.74 -20.17
C TRP A 293 3.15 8.59 -21.13
N HIS A 294 3.62 8.74 -22.36
CA HIS A 294 3.66 7.63 -23.31
C HIS A 294 4.84 6.71 -22.96
N LEU A 295 4.59 5.40 -22.83
CA LEU A 295 5.56 4.42 -22.31
C LEU A 295 6.77 4.26 -23.24
N GLU A 296 6.54 4.20 -24.55
CA GLU A 296 7.60 3.92 -25.53
C GLU A 296 8.46 5.14 -25.85
N SER A 297 7.85 6.33 -25.90
CA SER A 297 8.54 7.57 -26.29
C SER A 297 9.01 8.40 -25.10
N GLY A 298 8.48 8.15 -23.90
CA GLY A 298 8.74 8.96 -22.72
C GLY A 298 8.15 10.37 -22.77
N SER A 299 7.30 10.68 -23.76
CA SER A 299 6.70 12.01 -23.92
C SER A 299 5.57 12.25 -22.91
N LEU A 300 5.51 13.46 -22.36
CA LEU A 300 4.39 13.89 -21.50
C LEU A 300 3.13 14.05 -22.34
N ILE A 301 2.03 13.44 -21.90
CA ILE A 301 0.71 13.57 -22.52
C ILE A 301 -0.09 14.68 -21.80
N LYS A 302 -0.17 14.60 -20.47
CA LYS A 302 -0.89 15.57 -19.63
C LYS A 302 -0.36 15.59 -18.20
#